data_AF-A0A519E1Y2-F1
#
_entry.id   AF-A0A519E1Y2-F1
#
_cell.length_a   1.000
_cell.length_b   1.000
_cell.length_c   1.000
_cell.angle_alpha   90.00
_cell.angle_beta   90.00
_cell.angle_gamma   90.00
#
_symmetry.space_group_name_H-M   'P 1'
#
loop_
_entity.id
_entity.type
_entity.pdbx_description
1 polymer ?
#
loop_
_entity_poly.entity_id
_entity_poly.type
_entity_poly.pdbx_seq_one_letter_code
_entity_poly.pdbx_strand_id
1 'polypeptide(L)' 'MSQRSFASAEYAMKKKRTRREVFLAEMERVVPWSRLIA' A
#
# COMPACT_ATOMS: atom_id res chain seq x y z
N MET A 1 1.46 32.75 -7.59
CA MET A 1 2.50 31.95 -6.90
C MET A 1 1.79 31.04 -5.90
N SER A 2 1.67 29.74 -6.17
CA SER A 2 1.00 28.81 -5.25
C SER A 2 2.03 28.16 -4.32
N GLN A 3 2.09 28.62 -3.07
CA GLN A 3 2.96 28.00 -2.07
C GLN A 3 2.41 26.61 -1.72
N ARG A 4 3.22 25.57 -1.97
CA ARG A 4 2.90 24.21 -1.55
C ARG A 4 2.92 24.15 -0.02
N SER A 5 1.81 23.78 0.58
CA SER A 5 1.74 23.56 2.03
C SER A 5 2.57 22.34 2.43
N PHE A 6 3.08 22.32 3.66
CA PHE A 6 3.85 21.19 4.20
C PHE A 6 3.11 19.85 4.02
N ALA A 7 1.80 19.81 4.27
CA ALA A 7 0.97 18.63 4.05
C ALA A 7 1.01 18.09 2.60
N SER A 8 1.08 18.99 1.60
CA SER A 8 1.17 18.60 0.18
C SER A 8 2.56 18.09 -0.23
N ALA A 9 3.61 18.51 0.48
CA ALA A 9 4.98 18.03 0.27
C ALA A 9 5.14 16.64 0.90
N GLU A 10 4.63 16.44 2.12
CA GLU A 10 4.65 15.12 2.79
C GLU A 10 3.84 14.07 2.01
N TYR A 11 2.65 14.43 1.52
CA TYR A 11 1.84 13.52 0.72
C TYR A 11 2.50 13.17 -0.62
N ALA A 12 3.27 14.09 -1.22
CA ALA A 12 3.98 13.83 -2.47
C ALA A 12 5.16 12.85 -2.29
N MET A 13 5.77 12.79 -1.11
CA MET A 13 6.83 11.82 -0.79
C MET A 13 6.27 10.46 -0.33
N LYS A 14 5.00 10.39 0.04
CA LYS A 14 4.35 9.14 0.41
C LYS A 14 4.21 8.25 -0.82
N LYS A 15 4.91 7.11 -0.84
CA LYS A 15 4.66 6.06 -1.86
C LYS A 15 3.19 5.68 -1.79
N LYS A 16 2.46 5.98 -2.88
CA LYS A 16 1.08 5.52 -3.04
C LYS A 16 1.10 4.00 -3.03
N ARG A 17 0.34 3.39 -2.12
CA ARG A 17 0.14 1.94 -2.15
C ARG A 17 -0.50 1.56 -3.47
N THR A 18 0.09 0.61 -4.17
CA THR A 18 -0.48 0.13 -5.43
C THR A 18 -1.66 -0.80 -5.15
N ARG A 19 -2.59 -0.94 -6.11
CA ARG A 19 -3.69 -1.92 -5.99
C ARG A 19 -3.19 -3.33 -5.72
N ARG A 20 -2.04 -3.71 -6.31
CA ARG A 20 -1.38 -5.00 -6.09
C ARG A 20 -0.92 -5.15 -4.64
N GLU A 21 -0.29 -4.13 -4.05
CA GLU A 21 0.15 -4.17 -2.64
C GLU A 21 -1.01 -4.26 -1.67
N VAL A 22 -2.14 -3.63 -1.96
CA VAL A 22 -3.36 -3.77 -1.16
C VAL A 22 -3.89 -5.20 -1.26
N PHE A 23 -4.05 -5.70 -2.48
CA PHE A 23 -4.53 -7.06 -2.74
C PHE A 23 -3.67 -8.13 -2.07
N LEU A 24 -2.34 -8.07 -2.22
CA LEU A 24 -1.43 -9.04 -1.61
C LEU A 24 -1.48 -9.00 -0.07
N ALA A 25 -1.63 -7.81 0.52
CA ALA A 25 -1.78 -7.68 1.97
C ALA A 25 -3.10 -8.27 2.49
N GLU A 26 -4.16 -8.23 1.69
CA GLU A 26 -5.43 -8.90 2.00
C GLU A 26 -5.30 -10.41 1.84
N MET A 27 -4.64 -10.88 0.76
CA MET A 27 -4.38 -12.31 0.51
C MET A 27 -3.61 -12.96 1.65
N GLU A 28 -2.62 -12.28 2.23
CA GLU A 28 -1.85 -12.80 3.37
C GLU A 28 -2.73 -13.18 4.58
N ARG A 29 -3.91 -12.56 4.72
CA ARG A 29 -4.84 -12.84 5.83
C ARG A 29 -5.86 -13.93 5.50
N VAL A 30 -6.26 -14.04 4.24
CA VAL A 30 -7.35 -14.95 3.82
C VAL A 30 -6.85 -16.26 3.25
N VAL A 31 -5.60 -16.33 2.80
CA VAL A 31 -5.04 -17.54 2.19
C VAL A 31 -4.38 -18.42 3.27
N PRO A 32 -4.82 -19.67 3.45
CA PRO A 32 -4.19 -20.60 4.39
C PRO A 32 -2.93 -21.20 3.75
N TRP A 33 -1.85 -20.42 3.67
CA TRP A 33 -0.59 -20.82 3.02
C TRP A 33 -0.06 -22.17 3.50
N SER A 34 -0.16 -22.43 4.81
CA SER A 34 0.25 -23.68 5.43
C SER A 34 -0.50 -24.93 4.93
N ARG A 35 -1.72 -24.77 4.40
CA ARG A 35 -2.50 -25.85 3.78
C ARG A 35 -2.17 -26.05 2.30
N LEU A 36 -1.62 -25.03 1.65
CA LEU A 36 -1.34 -25.04 0.21
C LEU A 36 0.05 -25.55 -0.15
N ILE A 37 0.97 -25.56 0.83
CA ILE A 37 2.30 -26.17 0.68
C ILE A 37 2.12 -27.67 0.94
N ALA A 38 1.92 -28.45 -0.12
CA ALA A 38 1.91 -29.91 -0.13
C ALA A 38 3.22 -30.45 -0.69
#